data_AF-A0A7W0CS34-F1
#
_entry.id   AF-A0A7W0CS34-F1
#
_cell.length_a   1.000
_cell.length_b   1.000
_cell.length_c   1.000
_cell.angle_alpha   90.00
_cell.angle_beta   90.00
_cell.angle_gamma   90.00
#
_symmetry.space_group_name_H-M   'P 1'
#
loop_
_entity.id
_entity.type
_entity.pdbx_description
1 polymer ?
#
loop_
_entity_poly.entity_id
_entity_poly.type
_entity_poly.pdbx_seq_one_letter_code
_entity_poly.pdbx_strand_id
1 'polypeptide(L)'
;MREIETVEEIWSYHCLRCLHIWQAAFQAHHCGEKVAWHLNGQASMPPWSEATSCPRCAALQVKVLPRSARPSVPRQERTERP
;
A
#
# COMPACT_ATOMS: atom_id res chain seq x y z
N MET A 1 -22.79 -4.58 -10.88
CA MET A 1 -21.87 -3.65 -10.18
C MET A 1 -20.73 -4.50 -9.65
N ARG A 2 -19.47 -4.24 -10.03
CA ARG A 2 -18.34 -5.00 -9.45
C ARG A 2 -18.11 -4.49 -8.03
N GLU A 3 -18.03 -5.39 -7.06
CA GLU A 3 -17.65 -5.05 -5.70
C GLU A 3 -16.20 -4.55 -5.74
N ILE A 4 -15.96 -3.35 -5.19
CA ILE A 4 -14.62 -2.77 -5.05
C ILE A 4 -14.28 -2.90 -3.58
N GLU A 5 -13.30 -3.73 -3.26
CA GLU A 5 -12.77 -3.83 -1.91
C GLU A 5 -11.59 -2.87 -1.76
N THR A 6 -11.65 -1.98 -0.78
CA THR A 6 -10.55 -1.06 -0.45
C THR A 6 -9.85 -1.57 0.81
N VAL A 7 -8.55 -1.84 0.68
CA VAL A 7 -7.68 -2.27 1.77
C VAL A 7 -6.62 -1.21 1.99
N GLU A 8 -6.41 -0.81 3.24
CA GLU A 8 -5.28 0.04 3.61
C GLU A 8 -4.06 -0.84 3.92
N GLU A 9 -2.97 -0.60 3.20
CA GLU A 9 -1.71 -1.31 3.37
C GLU A 9 -0.59 -0.37 3.78
N ILE A 10 0.15 -0.74 4.83
CA ILE A 10 1.33 0.02 5.24
C ILE A 10 2.59 -0.63 4.67
N TRP A 11 3.39 0.18 4.01
CA TRP A 11 4.64 -0.22 3.38
C TRP A 11 5.82 0.47 4.04
N SER A 12 6.90 -0.28 4.25
CA SER A 12 8.16 0.23 4.83
C SER A 12 9.23 0.36 3.76
N TYR A 13 9.92 1.48 3.77
CA TYR A 13 10.99 1.83 2.85
C TYR A 13 12.29 1.96 3.63
N HIS A 14 13.32 1.25 3.19
CA HIS A 14 14.62 1.18 3.87
C HIS A 14 15.70 1.70 2.93
N CYS A 15 16.29 2.86 3.24
CA CYS A 15 17.43 3.35 2.48
C CYS A 15 18.69 2.52 2.81
N LEU A 16 19.27 1.90 1.79
CA LEU A 16 20.49 1.10 1.95
C LEU A 16 21.76 1.96 2.03
N ARG A 17 21.66 3.28 1.77
CA ARG A 17 22.79 4.22 1.91
C ARG A 17 22.89 4.81 3.32
N CYS A 18 21.84 5.44 3.83
CA CYS A 18 21.87 6.14 5.12
C CYS A 18 21.09 5.44 6.23
N LEU A 19 20.56 4.24 5.95
CA LEU A 19 19.77 3.43 6.88
C LEU A 19 18.50 4.10 7.41
N HIS A 20 18.07 5.20 6.79
CA HIS A 20 16.80 5.83 7.11
C HIS A 20 15.64 4.93 6.69
N ILE A 21 14.67 4.77 7.60
CA ILE A 21 13.45 3.99 7.40
C ILE A 21 12.27 4.95 7.48
N TRP A 22 11.35 4.85 6.54
CA TRP A 22 10.08 5.57 6.56
C TRP A 22 8.95 4.68 6.07
N GLN A 23 7.71 5.14 6.27
CA GLN A 23 6.52 4.37 5.98
C GLN A 23 5.50 5.21 5.21
N ALA A 24 4.69 4.54 4.42
CA ALA A 24 3.56 5.15 3.74
C ALA A 24 2.37 4.18 3.76
N ALA A 25 1.17 4.75 3.93
CA ALA A 25 -0.09 4.03 3.85
C ALA A 25 -0.64 4.17 2.43
N PHE A 26 -0.93 3.04 1.80
CA PHE A 26 -1.52 2.95 0.48
C PHE A 26 -2.94 2.43 0.59
N GLN A 27 -3.80 2.87 -0.31
CA GLN A 27 -5.13 2.30 -0.50
C GLN A 27 -5.09 1.41 -1.74
N ALA A 28 -5.26 0.11 -1.54
CA ALA A 28 -5.38 -0.89 -2.58
C ALA A 28 -6.86 -1.13 -2.87
N HIS A 29 -7.31 -0.78 -4.08
CA HIS A 29 -8.68 -0.94 -4.53
C HIS A 29 -8.75 -2.17 -5.45
N HIS A 30 -9.26 -3.28 -4.91
CA HIS A 30 -9.39 -4.54 -5.62
C HIS A 30 -10.68 -4.58 -6.43
N CYS A 31 -10.57 -4.89 -7.72
CA CYS A 31 -11.70 -5.07 -8.63
C CYS A 31 -11.48 -6.36 -9.45
N GLY A 32 -11.87 -7.50 -8.87
CA GLY A 32 -11.46 -8.81 -9.37
C GLY A 32 -9.94 -8.98 -9.23
N GLU A 33 -9.27 -9.35 -10.32
CA GLU A 33 -7.80 -9.55 -10.34
C GLU A 33 -6.99 -8.25 -10.48
N LYS A 34 -7.67 -7.11 -10.62
CA LYS A 34 -7.00 -5.81 -10.80
C LYS A 34 -6.94 -5.07 -9.47
N VAL A 35 -5.81 -4.43 -9.20
CA VAL A 35 -5.62 -3.57 -8.02
C VAL A 35 -5.23 -2.17 -8.48
N ALA A 36 -6.02 -1.17 -8.12
CA ALA A 36 -5.66 0.24 -8.29
C ALA A 36 -5.08 0.77 -6.97
N TRP A 37 -3.94 1.45 -7.05
CA TRP A 37 -3.22 1.95 -5.88
C TRP A 37 -3.42 3.46 -5.74
N HIS A 38 -3.60 3.90 -4.50
CA HIS A 38 -3.60 5.32 -4.15
C HIS A 38 -2.66 5.57 -2.98
N LEU A 39 -1.99 6.71 -3.00
CA LEU A 39 -1.19 7.24 -1.91
C LEU A 39 -1.77 8.59 -1.51
N ASN A 40 -2.18 8.72 -0.25
CA ASN A 40 -2.85 9.93 0.25
C ASN A 40 -4.07 10.35 -0.60
N GLY A 41 -4.86 9.37 -1.06
CA GLY A 41 -6.05 9.58 -1.90
C GLY A 41 -5.77 9.90 -3.37
N GLN A 42 -4.50 10.01 -3.78
CA GLN A 42 -4.12 10.27 -5.17
C GLN A 42 -3.70 8.98 -5.86
N ALA A 43 -4.13 8.79 -7.11
CA ALA A 43 -3.73 7.63 -7.90
C ALA A 43 -2.20 7.52 -7.96
N SER A 44 -1.69 6.31 -7.70
CA SER A 44 -0.26 6.04 -7.62
C SER A 44 0.09 4.71 -8.26
N MET A 45 1.40 4.49 -8.44
CA MET A 45 1.93 3.17 -8.75
C MET A 45 1.96 2.29 -7.50
N PRO A 46 2.04 0.96 -7.67
CA PRO A 46 2.23 0.05 -6.54
C PRO A 46 3.48 0.41 -5.72
N PRO A 47 3.49 0.16 -4.41
CA PRO A 47 4.57 0.53 -3.49
C PRO A 47 5.98 0.11 -3.92
N TRP A 48 6.09 -1.01 -4.65
CA TRP A 48 7.36 -1.58 -5.13
C TRP A 48 7.76 -1.13 -6.54
N SER A 49 6.93 -0.37 -7.26
CA SER A 49 7.13 -0.07 -8.67
C SER A 49 7.89 1.24 -8.92
N GLU A 50 7.80 2.23 -8.02
CA GLU A 50 8.55 3.48 -8.16
C GLU A 50 9.90 3.47 -7.45
N ALA A 51 10.90 4.06 -8.11
CA ALA A 51 12.19 4.38 -7.52
C ALA A 51 12.04 5.58 -6.56
N THR A 52 11.42 5.34 -5.41
CA THR A 52 11.29 6.35 -4.36
C THR A 52 12.68 6.75 -3.86
N SER A 53 13.03 8.03 -3.96
CA SER A 53 14.26 8.55 -3.38
C SER A 53 14.16 8.65 -1.86
N CYS A 54 15.24 8.34 -1.15
CA CYS A 54 15.28 8.54 0.29
C CYS A 54 15.07 10.02 0.65
N PRO A 55 14.09 10.37 1.50
CA PRO A 55 13.81 11.77 1.85
C PRO A 55 14.94 12.42 2.65
N ARG A 56 15.85 11.62 3.21
CA ARG A 56 16.97 12.10 4.03
C ARG A 56 18.25 12.35 3.24
N CYS A 57 18.55 11.53 2.24
CA CYS A 57 19.83 11.58 1.52
C CYS A 57 19.71 11.55 -0.01
N ALA A 58 18.48 11.59 -0.54
CA ALA A 58 18.14 11.53 -1.96
C ALA A 58 18.63 10.28 -2.73
N ALA A 59 19.19 9.27 -2.04
CA ALA A 59 19.64 8.04 -2.69
C ALA A 59 18.45 7.20 -3.19
N LEU A 60 18.61 6.59 -4.36
CA LEU A 60 17.63 5.69 -4.97
C LEU A 60 17.77 4.22 -4.51
N GLN A 61 18.76 3.94 -3.66
CA GLN A 61 19.00 2.60 -3.11
C GLN A 61 18.02 2.36 -1.95
N VAL A 62 16.79 2.03 -2.29
CA VAL A 62 15.68 1.87 -1.35
C VAL A 62 15.07 0.48 -1.49
N LYS A 63 15.06 -0.27 -0.39
CA LYS A 63 14.38 -1.56 -0.31
C LYS A 63 12.96 -1.34 0.21
N VAL A 64 11.98 -1.89 -0.50
CA VAL A 64 10.56 -1.80 -0.15
C VAL A 64 10.11 -3.13 0.45
N LEU A 65 9.42 -3.06 1.59
CA LEU A 65 8.93 -4.24 2.31
C LEU A 65 7.46 -4.04 2.72
N PRO A 66 6.58 -5.03 2.50
CA PRO A 66 5.24 -4.97 3.05
C PRO A 66 5.36 -5.04 4.58
N ARG A 67 4.70 -4.14 5.30
CA ARG A 67 4.69 -4.20 6.76
C ARG A 67 3.62 -5.18 7.20
N SER A 68 3.82 -6.48 6.94
CA SER A 68 3.01 -7.63 7.36
C SER A 68 1.67 -7.22 7.98
N ALA A 69 0.78 -6.66 7.16
CA ALA A 69 -0.54 -6.27 7.61
C ALA A 69 -1.34 -7.56 7.57
N ARG A 70 -1.82 -8.03 8.73
CA ARG A 70 -2.94 -8.97 8.71
C ARG A 70 -4.01 -8.30 7.84
N PRO A 71 -4.58 -8.98 6.83
CA PRO A 71 -5.66 -8.37 6.08
C PRO A 71 -6.75 -8.04 7.10
N SER A 72 -7.04 -6.76 7.27
CA SER A 72 -8.24 -6.29 7.93
C SER A 72 -9.38 -6.64 6.99
N VAL A 73 -9.77 -7.92 6.98
CA VAL A 73 -10.94 -8.40 6.25
C VAL A 73 -12.09 -7.50 6.69
N PRO A 74 -12.70 -6.71 5.79
CA PRO A 74 -13.93 -6.03 6.15
C PRO A 74 -14.90 -7.14 6.51
N ARG A 75 -15.40 -7.13 7.75
CA ARG A 75 -16.48 -8.02 8.17
C ARG A 75 -17.63 -7.76 7.21
N GLN A 76 -17.82 -8.62 6.20
CA GLN A 76 -19.03 -8.63 5.40
C GLN A 76 -20.15 -8.93 6.39
N GLU A 77 -20.85 -7.87 6.79
CA GLU A 77 -22.08 -7.98 7.54
C GLU A 77 -23.08 -8.61 6.58
N ARG A 78 -23.09 -9.94 6.60
CA ARG A 78 -24.14 -10.77 6.02
C ARG A 78 -25.43 -10.40 6.74
N THR A 79 -26.08 -9.33 6.28
CA THR A 79 -27.45 -9.01 6.64
C THR A 79 -28.33 -10.05 5.94
N GLU A 80 -28.40 -11.24 6.53
CA GLU A 80 -29.52 -12.13 6.31
C GLU A 80 -30.70 -11.57 7.11
N ARG A 81 -31.67 -11.01 6.39
CA ARG A 81 -33.06 -10.84 6.84
C ARG A 81 -34.00 -11.01 5.66
N PRO A 82 -35.25 -11.45 5.87
CA PRO A 82 -35.85 -12.06 7.06
C PRO A 82 -36.23 -13.54 6.87
#